data_AF-A0A382GPM0-F1
#
_entry.id   AF-A0A382GPM0-F1
#
_cell.length_a   1.000
_cell.length_b   1.000
_cell.length_c   1.000
_cell.angle_alpha   90.00
_cell.angle_beta   90.00
_cell.angle_gamma   90.00
#
_symmetry.space_group_name_H-M   'P 1'
#
loop_
_entity.id
_entity.type
_entity.pdbx_description
1 polymer ?
#
loop_
_entity_poly.entity_id
_entity_poly.type
_entity_poly.pdbx_seq_one_letter_code
_entity_poly.pdbx_strand_id
1 'polypeptide(L)' 'LTTGTLIGAGSNLFGGVMPPSVLPPFSWGSGPDLHDYRWPEFLNTAEQVVARRQQKLTPGMHRILLKAWQKATTGRPAE' A
#
# COMPACT_ATOMS: atom_id res chain seq x y z
N LEU A 1 0.45 -5.40 15.88
CA LEU A 1 1.24 -4.16 15.64
C LEU A 1 1.90 -3.74 16.93
N THR A 2 3.10 -3.15 16.89
CA THR A 2 3.67 -2.48 18.08
C THR A 2 3.11 -1.06 18.20
N THR A 3 3.13 -0.50 19.40
CA THR A 3 2.72 0.89 19.68
C THR A 3 3.58 1.92 18.92
N GLY A 4 4.80 1.54 18.49
CA GLY A 4 5.73 2.42 17.78
C GLY A 4 5.83 2.18 16.27
N THR A 5 4.96 1.34 15.67
CA THR A 5 5.04 1.04 14.23
C THR A 5 4.47 2.18 13.38
N LEU A 6 5.31 2.78 12.54
CA LEU A 6 4.93 3.73 11.50
C LEU A 6 4.57 2.99 10.21
N ILE A 7 3.31 3.08 9.77
CA ILE A 7 2.83 2.39 8.56
C ILE A 7 2.63 3.41 7.44
N GLY A 8 3.36 3.23 6.33
CA GLY A 8 3.20 4.05 5.14
C GLY A 8 1.84 3.88 4.47
N ALA A 9 1.36 4.94 3.83
CA ALA A 9 0.06 4.96 3.17
C ALA A 9 -0.06 3.88 2.07
N GLY A 10 -1.25 3.30 1.95
CA GLY A 10 -1.54 2.29 0.91
C GLY A 10 -0.88 0.93 1.13
N SER A 11 -0.30 0.67 2.31
CA SER A 11 0.28 -0.63 2.63
C SER A 11 -0.78 -1.65 3.04
N ASN A 12 -0.57 -2.92 2.67
CA ASN A 12 -1.38 -4.04 3.13
C ASN A 12 -0.50 -5.08 3.82
N LEU A 13 -0.68 -5.18 5.14
CA LEU A 13 0.06 -6.08 6.02
C LEU A 13 -0.85 -7.25 6.40
N PHE A 14 -0.39 -8.47 6.13
CA PHE A 14 -1.10 -9.71 6.47
C PHE A 14 -0.10 -10.79 6.87
N GLY A 15 -0.57 -11.73 7.70
CA GLY A 15 0.26 -12.79 8.27
C GLY A 15 0.41 -12.67 9.80
N GLY A 16 1.21 -13.56 10.38
CA GLY A 16 1.45 -13.62 11.83
C GLY A 16 2.80 -13.06 12.28
N VAL A 17 3.61 -12.55 11.35
CA VAL A 17 4.96 -12.03 11.66
C VAL A 17 4.86 -10.58 12.13
N MET A 18 5.67 -10.23 13.13
CA MET A 18 5.77 -8.86 13.62
C MET A 18 6.30 -7.95 12.50
N PRO A 19 5.59 -6.88 12.10
CA PRO A 19 6.13 -5.94 11.13
C PRO A 19 7.30 -5.14 11.72
N PRO A 20 8.18 -4.60 10.86
CA PRO A 20 9.24 -3.67 11.30
C PRO A 20 8.67 -2.41 11.97
N SER A 21 9.53 -1.63 12.61
CA SER A 21 9.16 -0.35 13.23
C SER A 21 8.71 0.69 12.21
N VAL A 22 9.22 0.64 10.97
CA VAL A 22 8.84 1.54 9.88
C VAL A 22 8.53 0.71 8.64
N LEU A 23 7.33 0.91 8.09
CA LEU A 23 6.89 0.29 6.84
C LEU A 23 6.80 1.36 5.74
N PRO A 24 7.50 1.19 4.59
CA PRO A 24 7.37 2.09 3.46
C PRO A 24 5.91 2.17 2.97
N PRO A 25 5.51 3.28 2.32
CA PRO A 25 4.20 3.36 1.67
C PRO A 25 4.07 2.34 0.54
N PHE A 26 2.86 1.82 0.32
CA PHE A 26 2.58 0.82 -0.71
C PHE A 26 3.45 -0.44 -0.55
N SER A 27 3.54 -0.97 0.67
CA SER A 27 4.13 -2.29 0.91
C SER A 27 3.04 -3.37 0.99
N TRP A 28 3.38 -4.60 0.59
CA TRP A 28 2.50 -5.76 0.56
C TRP A 28 3.17 -6.94 1.26
N GLY A 29 2.46 -7.61 2.17
CA GLY A 29 2.98 -8.77 2.90
C GLY A 29 3.50 -8.43 4.29
N SER A 30 4.16 -9.38 4.94
CA SER A 30 4.78 -9.22 6.28
C SER A 30 6.08 -10.01 6.36
N GLY A 31 6.95 -9.63 7.30
CA GLY A 31 8.18 -10.38 7.57
C GLY A 31 9.11 -10.45 6.35
N PRO A 32 9.66 -11.63 6.02
CA PRO A 32 10.54 -11.83 4.86
C PRO A 32 9.87 -11.61 3.51
N ASP A 33 8.55 -11.75 3.42
CA ASP A 33 7.76 -11.61 2.18
C ASP A 33 7.21 -10.18 2.02
N LEU A 34 7.90 -9.20 2.59
CA LEU A 34 7.53 -7.79 2.44
C LEU A 34 8.07 -7.25 1.12
N HIS A 35 7.16 -6.87 0.22
CA HIS A 35 7.52 -6.38 -1.10
C HIS A 35 6.79 -5.09 -1.46
N ASP A 36 7.24 -4.44 -2.52
CA ASP A 36 6.54 -3.30 -3.10
C ASP A 36 5.20 -3.74 -3.70
N TYR A 37 4.15 -3.05 -3.29
CA TYR A 37 2.80 -3.30 -3.77
C TYR A 37 2.67 -2.80 -5.20
N ARG A 38 2.48 -3.72 -6.15
CA ARG A 38 2.44 -3.38 -7.57
C ARG A 38 1.19 -2.57 -7.88
N TRP A 39 1.33 -1.58 -8.77
CA TRP A 39 0.25 -0.66 -9.10
C TRP A 39 -1.08 -1.34 -9.51
N PRO A 40 -1.10 -2.36 -10.40
CA PRO A 40 -2.37 -2.98 -10.81
C PRO A 40 -3.10 -3.67 -9.65
N GLU A 41 -2.34 -4.30 -8.75
CA GLU A 41 -2.87 -5.05 -7.61
C GLU A 41 -3.39 -4.07 -6.54
N PHE A 42 -2.65 -2.98 -6.30
CA PHE A 42 -3.09 -1.88 -5.45
C PHE A 42 -4.38 -1.25 -5.96
N LEU A 43 -4.46 -1.00 -7.27
CA LEU A 43 -5.63 -0.40 -7.88
C LEU A 43 -6.87 -1.29 -7.71
N ASN A 44 -6.75 -2.59 -7.96
CA ASN A 44 -7.84 -3.55 -7.75
C ASN A 44 -8.34 -3.53 -6.30
N THR A 45 -7.44 -3.50 -5.32
CA THR A 45 -7.83 -3.40 -3.92
C THR A 45 -8.46 -2.05 -3.58
N ALA A 46 -7.95 -0.95 -4.13
CA ALA A 46 -8.55 0.38 -3.95
C ALA A 46 -10.00 0.43 -4.47
N GLU A 47 -10.25 -0.17 -5.65
CA GLU A 47 -11.60 -0.31 -6.22
C GLU A 47 -12.54 -1.10 -5.29
N GLN A 48 -12.08 -2.23 -4.76
CA GLN A 48 -12.86 -3.03 -3.81
C GLN A 48 -13.15 -2.26 -2.52
N VAL A 49 -12.18 -1.51 -2.00
CA VAL A 49 -12.32 -0.74 -0.75
C VAL A 49 -13.33 0.40 -0.91
N VAL A 50 -13.30 1.14 -2.02
CA VAL A 50 -14.30 2.21 -2.25
C VAL A 50 -15.69 1.64 -2.50
N ALA A 51 -15.78 0.47 -3.15
CA ALA A 51 -17.04 -0.24 -3.39
C ALA A 51 -17.74 -0.67 -2.09
N ARG A 52 -16.99 -0.97 -1.01
CA ARG A 52 -17.57 -1.26 0.32
C ARG A 52 -18.42 -0.11 0.87
N ARG A 53 -18.14 1.12 0.45
CA ARG A 53 -18.90 2.33 0.82
C ARG A 53 -19.90 2.72 -0.26
N GLN A 54 -20.21 1.83 -1.20
CA GLN A 54 -21.05 2.08 -2.37
C GLN A 54 -20.55 3.23 -3.25
N GLN A 55 -19.23 3.48 -3.27
CA GLN A 55 -18.61 4.48 -4.11
C GLN A 55 -17.85 3.82 -5.27
N LYS A 56 -17.74 4.53 -6.39
CA LYS A 56 -16.90 4.14 -7.52
C LYS A 56 -15.56 4.86 -7.44
N LEU A 57 -14.49 4.18 -7.83
CA LEU A 57 -13.20 4.83 -7.99
C LEU A 57 -13.29 5.81 -9.17
N THR A 58 -13.27 7.11 -8.87
CA THR A 58 -13.37 8.12 -9.94
C THR A 58 -12.03 8.28 -10.67
N PRO A 59 -12.03 8.81 -11.91
CA PRO A 59 -10.79 9.11 -12.62
C PRO A 59 -9.87 10.09 -11.86
N GLY A 60 -10.45 11.01 -11.08
CA GLY A 60 -9.70 11.93 -10.22
C GLY A 60 -8.97 11.20 -9.08
N MET A 61 -9.67 10.29 -8.39
CA MET A 61 -9.09 9.45 -7.35
C MET A 61 -7.97 8.57 -7.91
N HIS A 62 -8.23 7.91 -9.05
CA HIS A 62 -7.23 7.11 -9.74
C HIS A 62 -5.94 7.92 -10.01
N ARG A 63 -6.07 9.15 -10.51
CA ARG A 63 -4.92 10.02 -10.81
C ARG A 63 -4.13 10.41 -9.55
N ILE A 64 -4.82 10.71 -8.45
CA ILE A 64 -4.17 11.05 -7.18
C ILE A 64 -3.41 9.84 -6.62
N LEU A 65 -4.05 8.68 -6.63
CA LEU A 65 -3.46 7.42 -6.16
C LEU A 65 -2.23 7.03 -6.99
N LEU A 66 -2.31 7.15 -8.32
CA LEU A 66 -1.20 6.86 -9.22
C LEU A 66 -0.01 7.78 -8.94
N LYS A 67 -0.25 9.09 -8.77
CA LYS A 67 0.81 10.05 -8.43
C LYS A 67 1.44 9.74 -7.07
N ALA A 68 0.64 9.37 -6.08
CA ALA A 68 1.13 9.01 -4.75
C ALA A 68 1.99 7.74 -4.81
N TRP A 69 1.54 6.71 -5.54
CA TRP A 69 2.28 5.48 -5.75
C TRP A 69 3.62 5.75 -6.44
N GLN A 70 3.60 6.44 -7.59
CA GLN A 70 4.81 6.80 -8.34
C GLN A 70 5.81 7.56 -7.47
N LYS A 71 5.36 8.59 -6.74
CA LYS A 71 6.25 9.38 -5.86
C LYS A 71 6.88 8.52 -4.76
N ALA A 72 6.14 7.55 -4.24
CA ALA A 72 6.62 6.67 -3.18
C ALA A 72 7.53 5.54 -3.69
N THR A 73 7.43 5.11 -4.96
CA THR A 73 8.19 3.99 -5.53
C THR A 73 9.40 4.44 -6.36
N THR A 74 9.37 5.64 -6.96
CA THR A 74 10.38 6.12 -7.93
C THR A 74 11.79 6.38 -7.34
N GLY A 75 11.98 6.21 -6.03
CA GLY A 75 13.28 6.38 -5.37
C GLY A 75 13.68 5.25 -4.44
N ARG A 76 12.97 4.11 -4.47
CA ARG A 76 13.30 2.97 -3.62
C ARG A 76 14.40 2.14 -4.27
N PRO A 77 15.53 1.88 -3.58
CA PRO A 77 16.44 0.84 -4.02
C PRO A 77 15.67 -0.49 -4.05
N ALA A 78 15.77 -1.23 -5.15
CA ALA A 78 15.41 -2.63 -5.18
C ALA A 78 16.49 -3.36 -4.38
N GLU A 79 16.20 -3.67 -3.12
CA GLU A 79 17.01 -4.59 -2.32
C GLU A 79 16.59 -6.03 -2.62
#